data_AF-A0A1I2I4I7-F1
#
_entry.id   AF-A0A1I2I4I7-F1
#
_cell.length_a   1.000
_cell.length_b   1.000
_cell.length_c   1.000
_cell.angle_alpha   90.00
_cell.angle_beta   90.00
_cell.angle_gamma   90.00
#
_symmetry.space_group_name_H-M   'P 1'
#
loop_
_entity.id
_entity.type
_entity.pdbx_description
1 polymer ?
#
loop_
_entity_poly.entity_id
_entity_poly.type
_entity_poly.pdbx_seq_one_letter_code
_entity_poly.pdbx_strand_id
1 'polypeptide(L)'
;MEDTTGPKLDMPVPDGGSGPPIGCAGKIDFLVVVSADGTMKNNQEQLIASFPAFIDTIEAELPAFDVHIMSAASHSLWAFDDCADCNDAMCNPQDGLPFCGVQPEFCDKGKIGASVTFPVGEGASNRRCNLYGGNRFIISGEPNMAEMFGCIAQVGISAGGVVAEGMVRALGKEWVDGPNKCNKGFLRDDALLVVVLIQDTDDAFSEGTVESWIEALRAAKHGNDDAFAVLALTTDVDDPNCEGVCIPDECIAFNPTRLRQLVNGIEHGFIGSICKPFAPFFEQTVGHIVELCENFVIPQ
;
A
#
# COMPACT_ATOMS: atom_id res chain seq x y z
N MET A 1 64.17 10.57 -42.38
CA MET A 1 62.98 10.89 -41.57
C MET A 1 61.87 10.04 -42.12
N GLU A 2 61.71 8.86 -41.54
CA GLU A 2 60.53 8.02 -41.75
C GLU A 2 59.33 8.70 -41.11
N ASP A 3 58.21 8.77 -41.83
CA ASP A 3 56.91 8.88 -41.19
C ASP A 3 55.89 8.06 -42.02
N THR A 4 55.50 6.93 -41.47
CA THR A 4 54.58 5.94 -42.04
C THR A 4 53.15 6.32 -41.64
N THR A 5 52.40 6.93 -42.55
CA THR A 5 50.95 7.14 -42.39
C THR A 5 50.21 5.85 -42.75
N GLY A 6 49.93 5.03 -41.75
CA GLY A 6 48.98 3.92 -41.87
C GLY A 6 47.53 4.42 -42.01
N PRO A 7 46.62 3.65 -42.65
CA PRO A 7 45.23 4.03 -42.78
C PRO A 7 44.51 3.99 -41.44
N LYS A 8 43.94 5.12 -41.02
CA LYS A 8 42.99 5.18 -39.90
C LYS A 8 41.69 4.50 -40.31
N LEU A 9 41.39 3.37 -39.67
CA LEU A 9 40.08 2.73 -39.70
C LEU A 9 39.16 3.49 -38.74
N ASP A 10 38.45 4.50 -39.25
CA ASP A 10 37.36 5.13 -38.53
C ASP A 10 36.12 4.21 -38.62
N MET A 11 35.97 3.33 -37.64
CA MET A 11 34.70 2.64 -37.40
C MET A 11 33.73 3.62 -36.73
N PRO A 12 32.48 3.77 -37.23
CA PRO A 12 31.46 4.52 -36.51
C PRO A 12 31.22 3.85 -35.16
N VAL A 13 31.36 4.61 -34.07
CA VAL A 13 30.84 4.21 -32.77
C VAL A 13 29.33 4.06 -32.95
N PRO A 14 28.72 2.89 -32.68
CA PRO A 14 27.27 2.79 -32.68
C PRO A 14 26.75 3.73 -31.60
N ASP A 15 25.88 4.66 -31.96
CA ASP A 15 25.06 5.42 -31.01
C ASP A 15 24.15 4.41 -30.29
N GLY A 16 24.72 3.72 -29.30
CA GLY A 16 23.97 3.01 -28.29
C GLY A 16 23.20 4.09 -27.54
N GLY A 17 21.92 4.24 -27.87
CA GLY A 17 21.02 5.16 -27.18
C GLY A 17 21.21 5.04 -25.68
N SER A 18 21.13 6.17 -24.97
CA SER A 18 21.14 6.19 -23.50
C SER A 18 20.19 5.11 -23.00
N GLY A 19 20.67 4.24 -22.11
CA GLY A 19 19.86 3.19 -21.50
C GLY A 19 18.59 3.77 -20.84
N PRO A 20 17.65 2.90 -20.42
CA PRO A 20 16.43 3.35 -19.74
C PRO A 20 16.78 4.34 -18.61
N PRO A 21 15.97 5.38 -18.38
CA PRO A 21 16.20 6.27 -17.26
C PRO A 21 16.24 5.46 -15.97
N ILE A 22 17.30 5.66 -15.19
CA ILE A 22 17.50 5.05 -13.88
C ILE A 22 16.97 6.02 -12.83
N GLY A 23 16.30 5.48 -11.83
CA GLY A 23 15.69 6.20 -10.73
C GLY A 23 14.20 6.44 -10.95
N CYS A 24 13.43 6.36 -9.87
CA CYS A 24 12.01 6.66 -9.86
C CYS A 24 11.71 8.18 -9.92
N ALA A 25 12.74 9.02 -10.01
CA ALA A 25 12.63 10.48 -10.04
C ALA A 25 11.78 11.04 -8.87
N GLY A 26 11.85 10.39 -7.70
CA GLY A 26 11.07 10.72 -6.52
C GLY A 26 9.62 10.22 -6.53
N LYS A 27 9.19 9.49 -7.57
CA LYS A 27 7.81 9.00 -7.70
C LYS A 27 7.58 7.69 -6.95
N ILE A 28 6.71 7.71 -5.95
CA ILE A 28 6.35 6.51 -5.19
C ILE A 28 4.83 6.39 -5.05
N ASP A 29 4.30 5.21 -5.33
CA ASP A 29 2.90 4.84 -5.10
C ASP A 29 2.81 3.95 -3.86
N PHE A 30 2.18 4.44 -2.79
CA PHE A 30 1.89 3.67 -1.59
C PHE A 30 0.50 3.06 -1.65
N LEU A 31 0.43 1.73 -1.68
CA LEU A 31 -0.82 0.97 -1.54
C LEU A 31 -0.91 0.45 -0.11
N VAL A 32 -1.86 0.96 0.66
CA VAL A 32 -2.08 0.56 2.05
C VAL A 32 -3.34 -0.28 2.16
N VAL A 33 -3.23 -1.49 2.72
CA VAL A 33 -4.38 -2.38 2.95
C VAL A 33 -4.41 -2.76 4.43
N VAL A 34 -5.52 -2.38 5.08
CA VAL A 34 -5.66 -2.47 6.54
C VAL A 34 -6.80 -3.42 6.86
N SER A 35 -6.57 -4.38 7.75
CA SER A 35 -7.65 -5.23 8.26
C SER A 35 -8.66 -4.43 9.06
N ALA A 36 -9.94 -4.81 8.94
CA ALA A 36 -11.03 -4.30 9.74
C ALA A 36 -11.52 -5.32 10.78
N ASP A 37 -10.66 -6.27 11.18
CA ASP A 37 -10.89 -7.18 12.30
C ASP A 37 -11.15 -6.40 13.60
N GLY A 38 -11.99 -6.96 14.49
CA GLY A 38 -12.41 -6.35 15.75
C GLY A 38 -11.28 -5.91 16.69
N THR A 39 -10.11 -6.52 16.55
CA THR A 39 -8.91 -6.26 17.36
C THR A 39 -8.01 -5.17 16.79
N MET A 40 -8.30 -4.66 15.59
CA MET A 40 -7.42 -3.77 14.84
C MET A 40 -7.39 -2.32 15.31
N LYS A 41 -8.26 -1.90 16.25
CA LYS A 41 -8.38 -0.49 16.66
C LYS A 41 -7.03 0.17 16.98
N ASN A 42 -6.28 -0.42 17.92
CA ASN A 42 -4.99 0.13 18.33
C ASN A 42 -3.94 0.05 17.22
N ASN A 43 -4.03 -0.95 16.34
CA ASN A 43 -3.10 -1.12 15.21
C ASN A 43 -3.35 -0.07 14.11
N GLN A 44 -4.61 0.28 13.84
CA GLN A 44 -4.98 1.39 12.97
C GLN A 44 -4.49 2.72 13.56
N GLU A 45 -4.68 2.96 14.85
CA GLU A 45 -4.17 4.16 15.53
C GLU A 45 -2.64 4.27 15.43
N GLN A 46 -1.90 3.17 15.62
CA GLN A 46 -0.44 3.14 15.45
C GLN A 46 0.01 3.42 14.02
N LEU A 47 -0.65 2.85 13.02
CA LEU A 47 -0.40 3.14 11.61
C LEU A 47 -0.60 4.64 11.33
N ILE A 48 -1.74 5.19 11.72
CA ILE A 48 -2.10 6.59 11.47
C ILE A 48 -1.11 7.54 12.16
N ALA A 49 -0.63 7.19 13.35
CA ALA A 49 0.33 8.00 14.10
C ALA A 49 1.76 7.94 13.53
N SER A 50 2.16 6.83 12.89
CA SER A 50 3.54 6.61 12.44
C SER A 50 3.77 6.92 10.96
N PHE A 51 2.75 6.72 10.11
CA PHE A 51 2.88 6.85 8.66
C PHE A 51 3.27 8.26 8.18
N PRO A 52 2.81 9.38 8.79
CA PRO A 52 3.24 10.71 8.37
C PRO A 52 4.76 10.91 8.50
N ALA A 53 5.36 10.52 9.64
CA ALA A 53 6.80 10.64 9.84
C ALA A 53 7.60 9.76 8.87
N PHE A 54 7.06 8.58 8.55
CA PHE A 54 7.62 7.70 7.52
C PHE A 54 7.69 8.37 6.14
N ILE A 55 6.59 8.98 5.70
CA ILE A 55 6.53 9.73 4.43
C ILE A 55 7.46 10.95 4.47
N ASP A 56 7.44 11.73 5.55
CA ASP A 56 8.30 12.91 5.73
C ASP A 56 9.80 12.55 5.62
N THR A 57 10.18 11.37 6.12
CA THR A 57 11.57 10.90 6.09
C THR A 57 11.99 10.50 4.66
N ILE A 58 11.10 9.86 3.90
CA ILE A 58 11.34 9.55 2.49
C ILE A 58 11.42 10.84 1.66
N GLU A 59 10.52 11.81 1.89
CA GLU A 59 10.54 13.11 1.20
C GLU A 59 11.84 13.88 1.46
N ALA A 60 12.39 13.77 2.67
CA ALA A 60 13.66 14.42 3.00
C ALA A 60 14.88 13.83 2.25
N GLU A 61 14.82 12.55 1.88
CA GLU A 61 15.90 11.82 1.20
C GLU A 61 15.73 11.86 -0.34
N LEU A 62 14.49 11.98 -0.85
CA LEU A 62 14.22 11.97 -2.29
C LEU A 62 13.88 13.37 -2.83
N PRO A 63 14.77 13.99 -3.64
CA PRO A 63 14.45 15.28 -4.25
C PRO A 63 13.28 15.15 -5.23
N ALA A 64 12.38 16.13 -5.21
CA ALA A 64 11.16 16.16 -6.04
C ALA A 64 10.21 14.97 -5.81
N PHE A 65 10.05 14.59 -4.53
CA PHE A 65 9.12 13.55 -4.10
C PHE A 65 7.69 13.78 -4.62
N ASP A 66 7.20 12.81 -5.39
CA ASP A 66 5.90 12.81 -6.05
C ASP A 66 5.12 11.54 -5.65
N VAL A 67 4.19 11.69 -4.71
CA VAL A 67 3.58 10.55 -4.03
C VAL A 67 2.14 10.34 -4.45
N HIS A 68 1.75 9.08 -4.63
CA HIS A 68 0.36 8.65 -4.53
C HIS A 68 0.19 7.79 -3.28
N ILE A 69 -0.85 8.01 -2.47
CA ILE A 69 -1.16 7.16 -1.30
C ILE A 69 -2.62 6.73 -1.38
N MET A 70 -2.86 5.42 -1.52
CA MET A 70 -4.20 4.84 -1.60
C MET A 70 -4.39 3.85 -0.46
N SER A 71 -5.48 4.01 0.30
CA SER A 71 -6.00 2.90 1.10
C SER A 71 -7.00 2.10 0.27
N ALA A 72 -6.82 0.78 0.23
CA ALA A 72 -7.72 -0.13 -0.49
C ALA A 72 -8.53 -0.97 0.49
N ALA A 73 -9.81 -1.19 0.17
CA ALA A 73 -10.72 -1.94 1.03
C ALA A 73 -10.30 -3.41 1.16
N SER A 74 -10.27 -3.92 2.38
CA SER A 74 -9.92 -5.31 2.70
C SER A 74 -11.14 -6.19 3.05
N HIS A 75 -12.34 -5.64 2.97
CA HIS A 75 -13.60 -6.33 3.28
C HIS A 75 -14.76 -5.76 2.47
N SER A 76 -15.91 -6.43 2.54
CA SER A 76 -17.12 -6.06 1.80
C SER A 76 -18.24 -5.44 2.63
N LEU A 77 -18.11 -5.42 3.96
CA LEU A 77 -19.06 -4.73 4.83
C LEU A 77 -18.97 -3.21 4.62
N TRP A 78 -20.11 -2.58 4.34
CA TRP A 78 -20.24 -1.12 4.29
C TRP A 78 -21.62 -0.74 4.84
N ALA A 79 -21.69 -0.51 6.15
CA ALA A 79 -22.90 -0.11 6.85
C ALA A 79 -22.53 0.64 8.14
N PHE A 80 -23.40 1.54 8.57
CA PHE A 80 -23.36 2.07 9.93
C PHE A 80 -23.98 1.07 10.90
N ASP A 81 -23.41 0.97 12.10
CA ASP A 81 -24.00 0.21 13.22
C ASP A 81 -24.84 1.15 14.11
N ASP A 82 -24.43 2.42 14.24
CA ASP A 82 -25.19 3.50 14.87
C ASP A 82 -25.04 4.80 14.04
N CYS A 83 -26.16 5.46 13.72
CA CYS A 83 -26.10 6.75 13.01
C CYS A 83 -25.53 7.87 13.90
N ALA A 84 -25.48 7.69 15.22
CA ALA A 84 -24.80 8.62 16.12
C ALA A 84 -23.30 8.79 15.81
N ASP A 85 -22.70 7.82 15.10
CA ASP A 85 -21.27 7.83 14.76
C ASP A 85 -20.93 8.69 13.51
N CYS A 86 -21.92 9.32 12.86
CA CYS A 86 -21.68 10.24 11.76
C CYS A 86 -20.70 11.36 12.17
N ASN A 87 -19.58 11.50 11.44
CA ASN A 87 -18.53 12.48 11.73
C ASN A 87 -18.45 13.64 10.72
N ASP A 88 -19.41 13.75 9.80
CA ASP A 88 -19.52 14.87 8.88
C ASP A 88 -20.99 15.22 8.54
N ALA A 89 -21.17 16.24 7.70
CA ALA A 89 -22.50 16.66 7.25
C ALA A 89 -23.06 15.82 6.09
N MET A 90 -22.27 14.92 5.49
CA MET A 90 -22.77 14.00 4.46
C MET A 90 -23.54 12.83 5.06
N CYS A 91 -23.26 12.50 6.32
CA CYS A 91 -23.99 11.54 7.15
C CYS A 91 -24.90 12.27 8.14
N ASN A 92 -26.12 11.78 8.33
CA ASN A 92 -27.13 12.37 9.21
C ASN A 92 -27.43 11.43 10.39
N PRO A 93 -27.13 11.84 11.64
CA PRO A 93 -27.38 11.03 12.82
C PRO A 93 -28.87 10.84 13.17
N GLN A 94 -29.77 11.61 12.53
CA GLN A 94 -31.22 11.48 12.72
C GLN A 94 -31.90 10.62 11.66
N ASP A 95 -31.18 10.23 10.61
CA ASP A 95 -31.70 9.33 9.58
C ASP A 95 -31.59 7.86 10.02
N GLY A 96 -32.16 6.96 9.21
CA GLY A 96 -32.18 5.53 9.51
C GLY A 96 -30.97 4.77 8.98
N LEU A 97 -30.63 3.69 9.67
CA LEU A 97 -29.75 2.62 9.18
C LEU A 97 -30.27 2.01 7.85
N PRO A 98 -29.40 1.42 7.03
CA PRO A 98 -27.96 1.21 7.24
C PRO A 98 -27.08 2.35 6.72
N PHE A 99 -27.67 3.42 6.17
CA PHE A 99 -26.92 4.46 5.45
C PHE A 99 -26.91 5.83 6.14
N CYS A 100 -27.75 6.05 7.15
CA CYS A 100 -27.77 7.31 7.90
C CYS A 100 -27.83 8.54 6.98
N GLY A 101 -28.69 8.49 5.96
CA GLY A 101 -28.86 9.58 4.97
C GLY A 101 -27.82 9.63 3.84
N VAL A 102 -26.75 8.84 3.91
CA VAL A 102 -25.68 8.81 2.89
C VAL A 102 -26.16 8.13 1.59
N GLN A 103 -25.70 8.65 0.45
CA GLN A 103 -25.79 7.99 -0.85
C GLN A 103 -24.40 7.51 -1.30
N PRO A 104 -24.03 6.23 -1.06
CA PRO A 104 -22.71 5.74 -1.41
C PRO A 104 -22.51 5.62 -2.93
N GLU A 105 -21.30 5.97 -3.39
CA GLU A 105 -20.88 5.71 -4.77
C GLU A 105 -20.62 4.22 -4.99
N PHE A 106 -20.46 3.79 -6.24
CA PHE A 106 -20.20 2.38 -6.55
C PHE A 106 -18.98 1.83 -5.80
N CYS A 107 -17.88 2.59 -5.79
CA CYS A 107 -16.61 2.18 -5.20
C CYS A 107 -16.63 2.18 -3.67
N ASP A 108 -17.55 2.93 -3.05
CA ASP A 108 -17.66 2.99 -1.59
C ASP A 108 -18.30 1.71 -1.01
N LYS A 109 -19.08 0.96 -1.80
CA LYS A 109 -19.92 -0.16 -1.34
C LYS A 109 -19.13 -1.45 -1.06
N GLY A 110 -18.12 -1.39 -0.20
CA GLY A 110 -17.37 -2.56 0.26
C GLY A 110 -16.82 -3.39 -0.89
N LYS A 111 -16.20 -2.73 -1.88
CA LYS A 111 -15.58 -3.41 -3.02
C LYS A 111 -14.13 -3.69 -2.65
N ILE A 112 -13.82 -4.95 -2.32
CA ILE A 112 -12.46 -5.37 -1.95
C ILE A 112 -11.47 -4.91 -3.02
N GLY A 113 -10.41 -4.22 -2.62
CA GLY A 113 -9.40 -3.60 -3.47
C GLY A 113 -9.76 -2.23 -4.04
N ALA A 114 -11.01 -1.76 -3.96
CA ALA A 114 -11.34 -0.41 -4.36
C ALA A 114 -10.80 0.60 -3.35
N SER A 115 -10.41 1.75 -3.87
CA SER A 115 -9.97 2.90 -3.07
C SER A 115 -11.01 3.35 -2.05
N VAL A 116 -10.57 3.47 -0.81
CA VAL A 116 -11.40 3.90 0.33
C VAL A 116 -11.46 5.42 0.37
N THR A 117 -12.67 5.98 0.24
CA THR A 117 -12.91 7.43 0.40
C THR A 117 -14.06 7.75 1.35
N PHE A 118 -14.76 6.72 1.84
CA PHE A 118 -15.79 6.85 2.86
C PHE A 118 -15.81 5.58 3.72
N PRO A 119 -14.86 5.43 4.67
CA PRO A 119 -14.93 4.36 5.66
C PRO A 119 -16.17 4.52 6.54
N VAL A 120 -16.86 3.41 6.79
CA VAL A 120 -18.04 3.37 7.67
C VAL A 120 -18.00 2.13 8.55
N GLY A 121 -18.54 2.25 9.75
CA GLY A 121 -18.65 1.16 10.73
C GLY A 121 -18.09 1.57 12.09
N GLU A 122 -18.19 0.67 13.08
CA GLU A 122 -17.59 0.89 14.39
C GLU A 122 -16.09 1.16 14.26
N GLY A 123 -15.61 2.21 14.92
CA GLY A 123 -14.19 2.58 14.91
C GLY A 123 -13.66 3.14 13.58
N ALA A 124 -14.47 3.27 12.54
CA ALA A 124 -14.09 3.88 11.27
C ALA A 124 -14.07 5.42 11.37
N SER A 125 -13.51 6.10 10.37
CA SER A 125 -13.56 7.57 10.33
C SER A 125 -15.00 8.11 10.19
N ASN A 126 -15.94 7.31 9.67
CA ASN A 126 -17.38 7.61 9.58
C ASN A 126 -17.70 8.96 8.93
N ARG A 127 -16.89 9.33 7.92
CA ARG A 127 -17.04 10.55 7.13
C ARG A 127 -16.52 10.36 5.71
N ARG A 128 -16.94 11.22 4.79
CA ARG A 128 -16.32 11.32 3.47
C ARG A 128 -14.94 11.96 3.59
N CYS A 129 -13.92 11.24 3.14
CA CYS A 129 -12.56 11.72 2.99
C CYS A 129 -12.44 12.49 1.66
N ASN A 130 -12.55 13.81 1.72
CA ASN A 130 -12.50 14.69 0.56
C ASN A 130 -11.05 14.95 0.12
N LEU A 131 -10.50 14.03 -0.66
CA LEU A 131 -9.14 14.11 -1.17
C LEU A 131 -9.00 15.21 -2.26
N TYR A 132 -7.84 15.84 -2.29
CA TYR A 132 -7.52 16.96 -3.16
C TYR A 132 -7.77 16.60 -4.64
N GLY A 133 -8.38 17.53 -5.38
CA GLY A 133 -8.70 17.35 -6.79
C GLY A 133 -9.85 16.37 -7.09
N GLY A 134 -10.54 15.85 -6.06
CA GLY A 134 -11.58 14.82 -6.23
C GLY A 134 -11.02 13.44 -6.57
N ASN A 135 -9.74 13.21 -6.27
CA ASN A 135 -9.12 11.91 -6.43
C ASN A 135 -9.68 10.90 -5.42
N ARG A 136 -9.42 9.61 -5.66
CA ARG A 136 -9.72 8.53 -4.71
C ARG A 136 -8.47 8.02 -3.98
N PHE A 137 -7.36 8.71 -4.14
CA PHE A 137 -6.10 8.51 -3.45
C PHE A 137 -5.44 9.88 -3.26
N ILE A 138 -4.59 9.98 -2.26
CA ILE A 138 -3.82 11.20 -1.97
C ILE A 138 -2.77 11.36 -3.06
N ILE A 139 -2.54 12.61 -3.48
CA ILE A 139 -1.46 12.97 -4.41
C ILE A 139 -0.56 14.03 -3.77
N SER A 140 0.65 14.22 -4.30
CA SER A 140 1.49 15.35 -3.94
C SER A 140 0.74 16.69 -4.05
N GLY A 141 0.90 17.54 -3.03
CA GLY A 141 0.17 18.80 -2.90
C GLY A 141 -1.17 18.71 -2.16
N GLU A 142 -1.57 17.54 -1.64
CA GLU A 142 -2.68 17.40 -0.69
C GLU A 142 -2.47 18.33 0.54
N PRO A 143 -3.32 19.34 0.76
CA PRO A 143 -3.09 20.34 1.80
C PRO A 143 -3.01 19.79 3.23
N ASN A 144 -3.73 18.69 3.52
CA ASN A 144 -3.78 18.05 4.83
C ASN A 144 -3.51 16.55 4.73
N MET A 145 -2.37 16.17 4.14
CA MET A 145 -2.01 14.77 3.87
C MET A 145 -2.18 13.84 5.07
N ALA A 146 -1.65 14.21 6.25
CA ALA A 146 -1.74 13.38 7.45
C ALA A 146 -3.20 13.16 7.91
N GLU A 147 -4.03 14.20 7.85
CA GLU A 147 -5.46 14.10 8.20
C GLU A 147 -6.20 13.21 7.20
N MET A 148 -5.92 13.37 5.91
CA MET A 148 -6.56 12.59 4.84
C MET A 148 -6.12 11.14 4.87
N PHE A 149 -4.84 10.87 5.16
CA PHE A 149 -4.34 9.52 5.38
C PHE A 149 -5.05 8.87 6.57
N GLY A 150 -5.11 9.57 7.71
CA GLY A 150 -5.88 9.11 8.87
C GLY A 150 -7.33 8.80 8.53
N CYS A 151 -7.96 9.65 7.71
CA CYS A 151 -9.33 9.46 7.26
C CYS A 151 -9.49 8.15 6.48
N ILE A 152 -8.65 7.88 5.47
CA ILE A 152 -8.81 6.71 4.60
C ILE A 152 -8.26 5.41 5.20
N ALA A 153 -7.30 5.49 6.13
CA ALA A 153 -6.67 4.34 6.77
C ALA A 153 -7.41 3.85 8.04
N GLN A 154 -8.27 4.68 8.64
CA GLN A 154 -9.16 4.30 9.73
C GLN A 154 -10.41 3.59 9.17
N VAL A 155 -10.23 2.33 8.77
CA VAL A 155 -11.23 1.56 8.00
C VAL A 155 -12.36 0.97 8.85
N GLY A 156 -12.23 1.00 10.18
CA GLY A 156 -13.19 0.40 11.11
C GLY A 156 -12.80 -0.98 11.58
N ILE A 157 -13.59 -1.53 12.51
CA ILE A 157 -13.33 -2.80 13.20
C ILE A 157 -14.51 -3.78 13.18
N SER A 158 -15.58 -3.47 12.42
CA SER A 158 -16.81 -4.29 12.39
C SER A 158 -16.74 -5.49 11.43
N ALA A 159 -15.59 -5.77 10.80
CA ALA A 159 -15.46 -6.78 9.77
C ALA A 159 -14.28 -7.71 10.04
N GLY A 160 -13.69 -8.28 8.99
CA GLY A 160 -12.38 -8.91 9.07
C GLY A 160 -11.38 -8.26 8.13
N GLY A 161 -10.31 -8.95 7.78
CA GLY A 161 -9.37 -8.50 6.76
C GLY A 161 -8.96 -9.60 5.79
N VAL A 162 -9.18 -9.39 4.50
CA VAL A 162 -8.52 -10.13 3.41
C VAL A 162 -7.50 -9.22 2.73
N VAL A 163 -6.40 -8.91 3.43
CA VAL A 163 -5.48 -7.83 3.03
C VAL A 163 -4.68 -8.19 1.77
N ALA A 164 -4.29 -9.45 1.59
CA ALA A 164 -3.63 -9.90 0.37
C ALA A 164 -4.58 -9.89 -0.83
N GLU A 165 -5.85 -10.30 -0.66
CA GLU A 165 -6.86 -10.17 -1.72
C GLU A 165 -7.14 -8.70 -2.05
N GLY A 166 -7.25 -7.84 -1.03
CA GLY A 166 -7.37 -6.39 -1.18
C GLY A 166 -6.24 -5.80 -2.03
N MET A 167 -4.99 -6.19 -1.74
CA MET A 167 -3.82 -5.81 -2.53
C MET A 167 -3.95 -6.26 -3.99
N VAL A 168 -4.20 -7.56 -4.23
CA VAL A 168 -4.29 -8.10 -5.59
C VAL A 168 -5.39 -7.42 -6.40
N ARG A 169 -6.59 -7.25 -5.81
CA ARG A 169 -7.69 -6.57 -6.48
C ARG A 169 -7.37 -5.11 -6.76
N ALA A 170 -6.73 -4.41 -5.82
CA ALA A 170 -6.39 -3.01 -5.97
C ALA A 170 -5.47 -2.73 -7.17
N LEU A 171 -4.54 -3.64 -7.44
CA LEU A 171 -3.63 -3.62 -8.58
C LEU A 171 -4.26 -4.20 -9.87
N GLY A 172 -5.38 -4.92 -9.72
CA GLY A 172 -6.06 -5.60 -10.80
C GLY A 172 -6.77 -4.67 -11.79
N LYS A 173 -6.85 -5.12 -13.04
CA LYS A 173 -7.55 -4.39 -14.13
C LYS A 173 -9.00 -4.04 -13.81
N GLU A 174 -9.67 -4.79 -12.95
CA GLU A 174 -11.03 -4.50 -12.50
C GLU A 174 -11.16 -3.06 -11.98
N TRP A 175 -10.24 -2.63 -11.12
CA TRP A 175 -10.26 -1.30 -10.50
C TRP A 175 -9.43 -0.26 -11.23
N VAL A 176 -8.36 -0.67 -11.92
CA VAL A 176 -7.49 0.26 -12.66
C VAL A 176 -8.13 0.70 -13.98
N ASP A 177 -8.60 -0.26 -14.80
CA ASP A 177 -9.02 -0.03 -16.19
C ASP A 177 -10.47 -0.44 -16.49
N GLY A 178 -11.14 -1.10 -15.55
CA GLY A 178 -12.48 -1.66 -15.72
C GLY A 178 -13.59 -0.60 -15.88
N PRO A 179 -14.88 -0.98 -15.89
CA PRO A 179 -15.97 -0.02 -16.11
C PRO A 179 -16.10 1.05 -15.00
N ASN A 180 -15.81 0.68 -13.75
CA ASN A 180 -15.99 1.56 -12.59
C ASN A 180 -14.73 2.35 -12.20
N LYS A 181 -13.54 1.86 -12.58
CA LYS A 181 -12.27 2.61 -12.49
C LYS A 181 -11.95 3.17 -11.11
N CYS A 182 -12.27 2.43 -10.05
CA CYS A 182 -12.11 2.89 -8.67
C CYS A 182 -10.67 3.33 -8.33
N ASN A 183 -9.67 2.75 -9.00
CA ASN A 183 -8.25 3.00 -8.74
C ASN A 183 -7.54 3.61 -9.95
N LYS A 184 -8.29 4.14 -10.93
CA LYS A 184 -7.70 4.69 -12.15
C LYS A 184 -6.75 5.83 -11.84
N GLY A 185 -5.54 5.73 -12.39
CA GLY A 185 -4.50 6.74 -12.24
C GLY A 185 -3.67 6.62 -10.97
N PHE A 186 -3.96 5.66 -10.09
CA PHE A 186 -3.16 5.40 -8.90
C PHE A 186 -1.79 4.81 -9.27
N LEU A 187 -1.79 3.66 -9.97
CA LEU A 187 -0.57 2.93 -10.29
C LEU A 187 0.14 3.55 -11.50
N ARG A 188 1.34 4.09 -11.29
CA ARG A 188 2.19 4.70 -12.31
C ARG A 188 3.28 3.73 -12.74
N ASP A 189 3.52 3.63 -14.04
CA ASP A 189 4.57 2.77 -14.59
C ASP A 189 5.97 3.24 -14.17
N ASP A 190 6.17 4.55 -14.05
CA ASP A 190 7.43 5.22 -13.72
C ASP A 190 7.60 5.55 -12.22
N ALA A 191 6.76 5.02 -11.34
CA ALA A 191 6.89 5.15 -9.88
C ALA A 191 7.30 3.83 -9.23
N LEU A 192 7.98 3.87 -8.08
CA LEU A 192 8.14 2.69 -7.23
C LEU A 192 6.81 2.35 -6.55
N LEU A 193 6.38 1.08 -6.53
CA LEU A 193 5.20 0.66 -5.77
C LEU A 193 5.62 0.15 -4.38
N VAL A 194 5.14 0.79 -3.32
CA VAL A 194 5.33 0.32 -1.94
C VAL A 194 4.00 -0.14 -1.38
N VAL A 195 3.86 -1.44 -1.12
CA VAL A 195 2.65 -2.02 -0.53
C VAL A 195 2.83 -2.15 0.97
N VAL A 196 1.85 -1.67 1.75
CA VAL A 196 1.82 -1.78 3.21
C VAL A 196 0.60 -2.59 3.61
N LEU A 197 0.82 -3.76 4.21
CA LEU A 197 -0.22 -4.68 4.66
C LEU A 197 -0.26 -4.71 6.19
N ILE A 198 -1.41 -4.43 6.79
CA ILE A 198 -1.60 -4.44 8.24
C ILE A 198 -2.69 -5.46 8.60
N GLN A 199 -2.31 -6.55 9.24
CA GLN A 199 -3.25 -7.61 9.66
C GLN A 199 -2.74 -8.31 10.92
N ASP A 200 -3.50 -8.30 12.01
CA ASP A 200 -3.02 -8.76 13.33
C ASP A 200 -3.09 -10.27 13.57
N THR A 201 -3.62 -11.00 12.60
CA THR A 201 -3.70 -12.47 12.56
C THR A 201 -3.10 -13.03 11.27
N ASP A 202 -3.19 -14.34 11.03
CA ASP A 202 -2.86 -14.90 9.72
C ASP A 202 -3.91 -14.48 8.68
N ASP A 203 -3.47 -14.18 7.44
CA ASP A 203 -4.37 -13.86 6.33
C ASP A 203 -4.97 -15.15 5.74
N ALA A 204 -5.71 -15.89 6.57
CA ALA A 204 -6.22 -17.22 6.26
C ALA A 204 -7.35 -17.20 5.22
N PHE A 205 -7.99 -16.04 5.00
CA PHE A 205 -9.22 -15.94 4.23
C PHE A 205 -9.07 -15.22 2.88
N SER A 206 -7.94 -14.55 2.60
CA SER A 206 -7.71 -13.98 1.27
C SER A 206 -7.75 -15.05 0.18
N GLU A 207 -8.53 -14.79 -0.87
CA GLU A 207 -8.54 -15.61 -2.07
C GLU A 207 -7.17 -15.66 -2.75
N GLY A 208 -6.90 -16.75 -3.47
CA GLY A 208 -5.64 -16.98 -4.18
C GLY A 208 -4.60 -17.72 -3.33
N THR A 209 -3.39 -17.83 -3.86
CA THR A 209 -2.21 -18.38 -3.17
C THR A 209 -1.11 -17.33 -3.06
N VAL A 210 -0.14 -17.56 -2.20
CA VAL A 210 1.03 -16.68 -2.05
C VAL A 210 1.71 -16.44 -3.39
N GLU A 211 1.89 -17.48 -4.20
CA GLU A 211 2.48 -17.37 -5.54
C GLU A 211 1.62 -16.49 -6.44
N SER A 212 0.29 -16.64 -6.42
CA SER A 212 -0.59 -15.80 -7.23
C SER A 212 -0.57 -14.32 -6.82
N TRP A 213 -0.31 -14.04 -5.55
CA TRP A 213 -0.19 -12.67 -5.04
C TRP A 213 1.13 -12.03 -5.45
N ILE A 214 2.23 -12.80 -5.43
CA ILE A 214 3.53 -12.38 -5.97
C ILE A 214 3.43 -12.08 -7.46
N GLU A 215 2.78 -12.97 -8.22
CA GLU A 215 2.56 -12.76 -9.66
C GLU A 215 1.69 -11.52 -9.94
N ALA A 216 0.75 -11.17 -9.05
CA ALA A 216 -0.02 -9.93 -9.18
C ALA A 216 0.85 -8.67 -8.99
N LEU A 217 1.78 -8.67 -8.03
CA LEU A 217 2.75 -7.58 -7.83
C LEU A 217 3.66 -7.41 -9.05
N ARG A 218 4.22 -8.53 -9.53
CA ARG A 218 5.02 -8.55 -10.76
C ARG A 218 4.22 -8.03 -11.94
N ALA A 219 3.00 -8.53 -12.15
CA ALA A 219 2.15 -8.09 -13.26
C ALA A 219 1.83 -6.59 -13.19
N ALA A 220 1.64 -6.04 -11.99
CA ALA A 220 1.42 -4.61 -11.78
C ALA A 220 2.63 -3.76 -12.19
N LYS A 221 3.84 -4.32 -12.14
CA LYS A 221 5.10 -3.63 -12.47
C LYS A 221 5.88 -4.32 -13.59
N HIS A 222 5.18 -4.84 -14.58
CA HIS A 222 5.76 -5.35 -15.84
C HIS A 222 6.80 -6.47 -15.66
N GLY A 223 6.67 -7.25 -14.59
CA GLY A 223 7.58 -8.35 -14.26
C GLY A 223 8.89 -7.91 -13.61
N ASN A 224 9.03 -6.63 -13.23
CA ASN A 224 10.23 -6.12 -12.57
C ASN A 224 10.11 -6.28 -11.05
N ASP A 225 10.90 -7.19 -10.47
CA ASP A 225 10.96 -7.42 -9.03
C ASP A 225 11.58 -6.22 -8.26
N ASP A 226 12.38 -5.38 -8.92
CA ASP A 226 12.94 -4.13 -8.35
C ASP A 226 11.99 -2.92 -8.44
N ALA A 227 10.76 -3.14 -8.90
CA ALA A 227 9.79 -2.08 -9.11
C ALA A 227 8.73 -2.00 -8.01
N PHE A 228 8.80 -2.89 -7.02
CA PHE A 228 7.93 -2.88 -5.87
C PHE A 228 8.61 -3.37 -4.59
N ALA A 229 8.08 -2.94 -3.45
CA ALA A 229 8.41 -3.48 -2.13
C ALA A 229 7.12 -3.80 -1.36
N VAL A 230 7.17 -4.78 -0.45
CA VAL A 230 6.04 -5.12 0.43
C VAL A 230 6.47 -5.06 1.88
N LEU A 231 5.78 -4.24 2.66
CA LEU A 231 5.94 -4.07 4.09
C LEU A 231 4.71 -4.69 4.77
N ALA A 232 4.89 -5.80 5.48
CA ALA A 232 3.81 -6.45 6.21
C ALA A 232 4.03 -6.31 7.73
N LEU A 233 3.09 -5.64 8.41
CA LEU A 233 2.99 -5.68 9.87
C LEU A 233 1.91 -6.68 10.25
N THR A 234 2.32 -7.82 10.79
CA THR A 234 1.41 -8.92 11.11
C THR A 234 1.79 -9.67 12.37
N THR A 235 1.02 -10.69 12.74
CA THR A 235 1.35 -11.56 13.86
C THR A 235 2.75 -12.14 13.69
N ASP A 236 3.51 -12.21 14.78
CA ASP A 236 4.89 -12.70 14.79
C ASP A 236 5.05 -14.07 15.46
N VAL A 237 3.94 -14.80 15.65
CA VAL A 237 3.92 -16.17 16.20
C VAL A 237 4.72 -17.16 15.36
N ASP A 238 4.95 -16.83 14.09
CA ASP A 238 5.73 -17.59 13.13
C ASP A 238 7.15 -17.02 12.92
N ASP A 239 7.63 -16.19 13.85
CA ASP A 239 9.01 -15.72 13.86
C ASP A 239 9.98 -16.93 13.83
N PRO A 240 10.94 -16.97 12.89
CA PRO A 240 11.80 -18.12 12.69
C PRO A 240 12.74 -18.41 13.87
N ASN A 241 12.98 -17.41 14.73
CA ASN A 241 13.81 -17.56 15.93
C ASN A 241 12.95 -17.82 17.18
N CYS A 242 11.62 -17.90 17.05
CA CYS A 242 10.69 -17.94 18.17
C CYS A 242 10.86 -16.76 19.13
N GLU A 243 11.19 -15.57 18.61
CA GLU A 243 11.34 -14.33 19.39
C GLU A 243 10.14 -13.38 19.22
N GLY A 244 9.02 -13.92 18.70
CA GLY A 244 7.75 -13.21 18.57
C GLY A 244 7.21 -12.75 19.93
N VAL A 245 6.55 -11.59 19.95
CA VAL A 245 6.01 -10.96 21.17
C VAL A 245 4.49 -10.91 21.21
N CYS A 246 3.80 -11.21 20.10
CA CYS A 246 2.34 -11.22 20.08
C CYS A 246 1.76 -12.27 21.01
N ILE A 247 2.28 -13.49 20.94
CA ILE A 247 1.89 -14.60 21.81
C ILE A 247 3.17 -15.32 22.26
N PRO A 248 3.81 -14.86 23.36
CA PRO A 248 5.16 -15.33 23.75
C PRO A 248 5.29 -16.83 24.00
N ASP A 249 4.18 -17.52 24.31
CA ASP A 249 4.16 -18.97 24.56
C ASP A 249 3.83 -19.79 23.29
N GLU A 250 3.56 -19.13 22.16
CA GLU A 250 3.24 -19.78 20.88
C GLU A 250 4.35 -19.49 19.86
N CYS A 251 4.98 -20.55 19.36
CA CYS A 251 5.89 -20.47 18.23
C CYS A 251 5.52 -21.52 17.18
N ILE A 252 5.09 -21.05 16.01
CA ILE A 252 4.75 -21.85 14.85
C ILE A 252 5.76 -21.66 13.70
N ALA A 253 7.04 -21.38 14.01
CA ALA A 253 8.10 -21.13 13.02
C ALA A 253 8.18 -22.12 11.84
N PHE A 254 7.74 -23.37 12.03
CA PHE A 254 7.74 -24.41 10.99
C PHE A 254 6.54 -24.33 10.03
N ASN A 255 5.54 -23.50 10.34
CA ASN A 255 4.33 -23.24 9.56
C ASN A 255 4.17 -21.72 9.38
N PRO A 256 5.00 -21.08 8.53
CA PRO A 256 4.94 -19.64 8.35
C PRO A 256 3.56 -19.19 7.86
N THR A 257 3.08 -18.07 8.39
CA THR A 257 1.85 -17.40 7.95
C THR A 257 1.93 -17.02 6.49
N ARG A 258 0.78 -16.80 5.85
CA ARG A 258 0.72 -16.51 4.42
C ARG A 258 1.41 -15.18 4.08
N LEU A 259 1.31 -14.18 4.97
CA LEU A 259 1.98 -12.90 4.78
C LEU A 259 3.50 -13.01 4.97
N ARG A 260 4.01 -13.84 5.90
CA ARG A 260 5.44 -14.14 5.98
C ARG A 260 5.96 -14.87 4.75
N GLN A 261 5.19 -15.82 4.22
CA GLN A 261 5.54 -16.49 2.97
C GLN A 261 5.58 -15.51 1.79
N LEU A 262 4.64 -14.55 1.72
CA LEU A 262 4.61 -13.51 0.69
C LEU A 262 5.88 -12.65 0.72
N VAL A 263 6.21 -12.05 1.86
CA VAL A 263 7.39 -11.17 1.98
C VAL A 263 8.70 -11.93 1.82
N ASN A 264 8.80 -13.18 2.26
CA ASN A 264 9.99 -14.00 2.01
C ASN A 264 10.10 -14.49 0.56
N GLY A 265 9.01 -14.46 -0.19
CA GLY A 265 8.94 -14.93 -1.58
C GLY A 265 9.33 -13.89 -2.62
N ILE A 266 9.63 -12.65 -2.20
CA ILE A 266 9.98 -11.52 -3.07
C ILE A 266 11.33 -10.93 -2.64
N GLU A 267 11.96 -10.15 -3.52
CA GLU A 267 13.28 -9.56 -3.27
C GLU A 267 13.23 -8.46 -2.21
N HIS A 268 12.23 -7.57 -2.29
CA HIS A 268 12.08 -6.39 -1.42
C HIS A 268 10.91 -6.55 -0.45
N GLY A 269 10.92 -7.64 0.32
CA GLY A 269 9.91 -7.95 1.33
C GLY A 269 10.39 -7.68 2.76
N PHE A 270 9.57 -7.00 3.54
CA PHE A 270 9.88 -6.62 4.93
C PHE A 270 8.74 -7.06 5.85
N ILE A 271 9.08 -7.80 6.90
CA ILE A 271 8.13 -8.23 7.92
C ILE A 271 8.39 -7.55 9.25
N GLY A 272 7.33 -7.02 9.84
CA GLY A 272 7.30 -6.43 11.17
C GLY A 272 6.24 -7.10 12.04
N SER A 273 6.46 -7.04 13.36
CA SER A 273 5.48 -7.49 14.34
C SER A 273 4.44 -6.42 14.57
N ILE A 274 3.16 -6.78 14.42
CA ILE A 274 2.03 -5.91 14.77
C ILE A 274 1.98 -5.57 16.28
N CYS A 275 2.63 -6.38 17.12
CA CYS A 275 2.66 -6.21 18.57
C CYS A 275 3.85 -5.38 19.07
N LYS A 276 4.64 -4.80 18.15
CA LYS A 276 5.70 -3.82 18.42
C LYS A 276 5.31 -2.45 17.86
N PRO A 277 5.92 -1.35 18.34
CA PRO A 277 5.70 -0.02 17.76
C PRO A 277 6.01 0.01 16.26
N PHE A 278 5.15 0.66 15.47
CA PHE A 278 5.29 0.69 14.00
C PHE A 278 6.38 1.66 13.52
N ALA A 279 6.60 2.77 14.24
CA ALA A 279 7.57 3.80 13.84
C ALA A 279 8.99 3.24 13.62
N PRO A 280 9.60 2.46 14.55
CA PRO A 280 10.90 1.84 14.30
C PRO A 280 10.94 0.91 13.08
N PHE A 281 9.85 0.18 12.80
CA PHE A 281 9.75 -0.67 11.62
C PHE A 281 9.71 0.15 10.33
N PHE A 282 8.99 1.27 10.31
CA PHE A 282 9.00 2.15 9.15
C PHE A 282 10.37 2.83 8.96
N GLU A 283 10.96 3.37 10.03
CA GLU A 283 12.29 4.01 10.02
C GLU A 283 13.37 3.09 9.42
N GLN A 284 13.43 1.81 9.81
CA GLN A 284 14.42 0.87 9.26
C GLN A 284 14.20 0.54 7.77
N THR A 285 12.98 0.72 7.24
CA THR A 285 12.67 0.44 5.83
C THR A 285 12.94 1.62 4.90
N VAL A 286 13.00 2.86 5.43
CA VAL A 286 13.19 4.08 4.62
C VAL A 286 14.42 3.97 3.72
N GLY A 287 15.58 3.62 4.27
CA GLY A 287 16.83 3.55 3.51
C GLY A 287 16.75 2.58 2.33
N HIS A 288 16.10 1.43 2.53
CA HIS A 288 15.87 0.45 1.46
C HIS A 288 14.93 0.97 0.38
N ILE A 289 13.85 1.67 0.75
CA ILE A 289 12.91 2.24 -0.23
C ILE A 289 13.56 3.35 -1.05
N VAL A 290 14.37 4.20 -0.40
CA VAL A 290 15.15 5.25 -1.08
C VAL A 290 16.13 4.62 -2.07
N GLU A 291 16.93 3.65 -1.63
CA GLU A 291 17.87 2.93 -2.50
C GLU A 291 17.15 2.24 -3.67
N LEU A 292 15.99 1.61 -3.41
CA LEU A 292 15.20 0.95 -4.45
C LEU A 292 14.65 1.95 -5.46
N CYS A 293 14.15 3.11 -5.01
CA CYS A 293 13.74 4.18 -5.90
C CYS A 293 14.92 4.68 -6.75
N GLU A 294 16.09 4.93 -6.16
CA GLU A 294 17.26 5.46 -6.89
C GLU A 294 17.76 4.49 -7.97
N ASN A 295 17.63 3.18 -7.75
CA ASN A 295 18.07 2.15 -8.69
C ASN A 295 16.95 1.65 -9.61
N PHE A 296 15.71 2.12 -9.42
CA PHE A 296 14.56 1.68 -10.21
C PHE A 296 14.76 1.94 -11.71
N VAL A 297 14.62 0.89 -12.52
CA VAL A 297 14.72 0.98 -13.97
C VAL A 297 13.31 1.14 -14.55
N ILE A 298 13.03 2.30 -15.13
CA ILE A 298 11.71 2.61 -15.69
C ILE A 298 11.43 1.66 -16.87
N PRO A 299 10.29 0.93 -16.86
CA PRO A 299 9.90 0.05 -17.96
C PRO A 299 9.71 0.84 -19.27
N GLN A 300 10.06 0.21 -20.39
CA GLN A 300 9.99 0.77 -21.75
C GLN A 300 8.63 0.51 -22.41
#